data_AF-A0A2T1GAV3-F1
#
_entry.id   AF-A0A2T1GAV3-F1
#
_cell.length_a   1.000
_cell.length_b   1.000
_cell.length_c   1.000
_cell.angle_alpha   90.00
_cell.angle_beta   90.00
_cell.angle_gamma   90.00
#
_symmetry.space_group_name_H-M   'P 1'
#
loop_
_entity.id
_entity.type
_entity.pdbx_description
1 polymer ?
#
loop_
_entity_poly.entity_id
_entity_poly.type
_entity_poly.pdbx_seq_one_letter_code
_entity_poly.pdbx_strand_id
1 'polypeptide(L)'
;MFFALDRHIIHQFSNAENAITEVADLPANSPYKGNALDLFLSLKLELESKQSIEPEERNLAMRLSALYIEKLQEAQQVGRQEGRQEGRTEEGQALILRQLTRRVGNVPIEAENRIKALSLVQLEDLGEALLDFTKMGDLLVWLDGNLNG
;
A
#
# COMPACT_ATOMS: atom_id res chain seq x y z
N MET A 1 23.89 -46.00 -15.02
CA MET A 1 23.13 -46.52 -13.87
C MET A 1 22.56 -45.30 -13.13
N PHE A 2 21.43 -44.78 -13.62
CA PHE A 2 20.71 -43.64 -13.06
C PHE A 2 19.25 -44.11 -12.99
N PHE A 3 18.86 -44.70 -11.87
CA PHE A 3 17.50 -45.18 -11.65
C PHE A 3 17.03 -44.68 -10.29
N ALA A 4 15.81 -44.14 -10.29
CA ALA A 4 14.98 -43.76 -9.15
C ALA A 4 15.42 -42.51 -8.36
N LEU A 5 15.08 -41.33 -8.91
CA LEU A 5 14.62 -40.24 -8.04
C LEU A 5 13.44 -40.80 -7.22
N ASP A 6 13.55 -40.75 -5.90
CA ASP A 6 12.58 -41.31 -4.97
C ASP A 6 11.19 -40.74 -5.28
N ARG A 7 10.18 -41.61 -5.44
CA ARG A 7 8.81 -41.21 -5.82
C ARG A 7 8.25 -40.18 -4.84
N HIS A 8 8.69 -40.25 -3.58
CA HIS A 8 8.35 -39.30 -2.53
C HIS A 8 8.82 -37.87 -2.84
N ILE A 9 10.06 -37.72 -3.34
CA ILE A 9 10.67 -36.43 -3.68
C ILE A 9 9.93 -35.78 -4.85
N ILE A 10 9.62 -36.54 -5.91
CA ILE A 10 8.86 -36.05 -7.07
C ILE A 10 7.44 -35.58 -6.65
N HIS A 11 6.76 -36.34 -5.79
CA HIS A 11 5.45 -35.95 -5.27
C HIS A 11 5.50 -34.68 -4.41
N GLN A 12 6.53 -34.53 -3.57
CA GLN A 12 6.68 -33.33 -2.74
C GLN A 12 6.89 -32.07 -3.58
N PHE A 13 7.75 -32.13 -4.60
CA PHE A 13 7.96 -30.98 -5.50
C PHE A 13 6.71 -30.66 -6.32
N SER A 14 6.02 -31.67 -6.86
CA SER A 14 4.76 -31.45 -7.57
C SER A 14 3.71 -30.76 -6.68
N ASN A 15 3.64 -31.13 -5.40
CA ASN A 15 2.75 -30.47 -4.44
C ASN A 15 3.14 -29.01 -4.17
N ALA A 16 4.44 -28.72 -4.00
CA ALA A 16 4.92 -27.36 -3.82
C ALA A 16 4.65 -26.46 -5.05
N GLU A 17 4.87 -27.02 -6.24
CA GLU A 17 4.58 -26.35 -7.50
C GLU A 17 3.08 -26.04 -7.69
N ASN A 18 2.21 -26.95 -7.28
CA ASN A 18 0.76 -26.74 -7.31
C ASN A 18 0.34 -25.66 -6.31
N ALA A 19 0.91 -25.67 -5.09
CA ALA A 19 0.64 -24.66 -4.08
C ALA A 19 1.08 -23.26 -4.53
N ILE A 20 2.22 -23.15 -5.23
CA ILE A 20 2.68 -21.89 -5.86
C ILE A 20 1.64 -21.38 -6.85
N THR A 21 1.14 -22.24 -7.75
CA THR A 21 0.13 -21.86 -8.74
C THR A 21 -1.17 -21.43 -8.06
N GLU A 22 -1.65 -22.20 -7.08
CA GLU A 22 -2.89 -21.88 -6.37
C GLU A 22 -2.81 -20.53 -5.67
N VAL A 23 -1.70 -20.24 -4.99
CA VAL A 23 -1.48 -18.96 -4.30
C VAL A 23 -1.29 -17.80 -5.28
N ALA A 24 -0.66 -18.04 -6.43
CA ALA A 24 -0.54 -17.04 -7.49
C ALA A 24 -1.93 -16.59 -7.97
N ASP A 25 -2.82 -17.57 -8.18
CA ASP A 25 -4.20 -17.37 -8.66
C ASP A 25 -5.16 -16.80 -7.61
N LEU A 26 -4.75 -16.75 -6.32
CA LEU A 26 -5.58 -16.14 -5.28
C LEU A 26 -5.83 -14.64 -5.57
N PRO A 27 -7.03 -14.14 -5.27
CA PRO A 27 -7.31 -12.70 -5.29
C PRO A 27 -6.36 -11.91 -4.40
N ALA A 28 -5.98 -10.70 -4.82
CA ALA A 28 -5.07 -9.84 -4.06
C ALA A 28 -5.58 -9.50 -2.64
N ASN A 29 -6.90 -9.46 -2.44
CA ASN A 29 -7.54 -9.22 -1.15
C ASN A 29 -7.74 -10.50 -0.29
N SER A 30 -7.23 -11.65 -0.75
CA SER A 30 -7.35 -12.90 0.01
C SER A 30 -6.52 -12.81 1.31
N PRO A 31 -7.12 -13.05 2.48
CA PRO A 31 -6.42 -13.01 3.76
C PRO A 31 -5.32 -14.08 3.86
N TYR A 32 -5.35 -15.09 2.98
CA TYR A 32 -4.39 -16.19 2.98
C TYR A 32 -3.20 -15.96 2.03
N LYS A 33 -3.32 -15.06 1.05
CA LYS A 33 -2.28 -14.82 0.03
C LYS A 33 -1.00 -14.25 0.65
N GLY A 34 -1.13 -13.31 1.59
CA GLY A 34 0.00 -12.72 2.30
C GLY A 34 0.83 -13.76 3.06
N ASN A 35 0.16 -14.53 3.93
CA ASN A 35 0.81 -15.57 4.74
C ASN A 35 1.48 -16.65 3.89
N ALA A 36 0.85 -17.07 2.79
CA ALA A 36 1.42 -18.06 1.89
C ALA A 36 2.68 -17.52 1.17
N LEU A 37 2.65 -16.28 0.70
CA LEU A 37 3.81 -15.64 0.08
C LEU A 37 4.99 -15.48 1.06
N ASP A 38 4.72 -15.26 2.36
CA ASP A 38 5.77 -15.18 3.38
C ASP A 38 6.41 -16.55 3.64
N LEU A 39 5.61 -17.62 3.73
CA LEU A 39 6.12 -19.00 3.83
C LEU A 39 6.95 -19.39 2.61
N PHE A 40 6.50 -18.99 1.41
CA PHE A 40 7.22 -19.20 0.15
C PHE A 40 8.55 -18.45 0.09
N LEU A 41 8.62 -17.24 0.66
CA LEU A 41 9.88 -16.52 0.80
C LEU A 41 10.84 -17.25 1.76
N SER A 42 10.35 -17.74 2.89
CA SER A 42 11.16 -18.55 3.82
C SER A 42 11.70 -19.81 3.15
N LEU A 43 10.85 -20.54 2.42
CA LEU A 43 11.27 -21.73 1.68
C LEU A 43 12.32 -21.39 0.61
N LYS A 44 12.14 -20.28 -0.12
CA LYS A 44 13.12 -19.83 -1.10
C LYS A 44 14.49 -19.60 -0.46
N LEU A 45 14.53 -18.86 0.65
CA LEU A 45 15.79 -18.57 1.36
C LEU A 45 16.47 -19.86 1.84
N GLU A 46 15.68 -20.84 2.29
CA GLU A 46 16.19 -22.16 2.66
C GLU A 46 16.82 -22.87 1.45
N LEU A 47 16.14 -22.92 0.30
CA LEU A 47 16.65 -23.54 -0.92
C LEU A 47 17.93 -22.87 -1.43
N GLU A 48 17.98 -21.53 -1.40
CA GLU A 48 19.16 -20.75 -1.83
C GLU A 48 20.35 -20.89 -0.88
N SER A 49 20.13 -21.27 0.38
CA SER A 49 21.18 -21.48 1.37
C SER A 49 21.90 -22.84 1.22
N LYS A 50 21.34 -23.77 0.44
CA LYS A 50 21.90 -25.12 0.27
C LYS A 50 23.23 -25.08 -0.48
N GLN A 51 24.23 -25.83 0.02
CA GLN A 51 25.54 -25.97 -0.64
C GLN A 51 25.47 -26.75 -1.96
N SER A 52 24.49 -27.64 -2.09
CA SER A 52 24.19 -28.39 -3.31
C SER A 52 22.68 -28.37 -3.50
N ILE A 53 22.25 -27.92 -4.68
CA ILE A 53 20.83 -27.76 -5.02
C ILE A 53 20.50 -28.66 -6.20
N GLU A 54 19.43 -29.44 -6.07
CA GLU A 54 18.96 -30.29 -7.15
C GLU A 54 18.32 -29.46 -8.27
N PRO A 55 18.30 -29.94 -9.53
CA PRO A 55 17.67 -29.22 -10.65
C PRO A 55 16.22 -28.81 -10.39
N GLU A 56 15.45 -29.68 -9.73
CA GLU A 56 14.04 -29.48 -9.35
C GLU A 56 13.91 -28.36 -8.29
N GLU A 57 14.77 -28.37 -7.28
CA GLU A 57 14.84 -27.33 -6.25
C GLU A 57 15.22 -25.97 -6.84
N ARG A 58 16.14 -25.97 -7.81
CA ARG A 58 16.49 -24.75 -8.54
C ARG A 58 15.31 -24.21 -9.33
N ASN A 59 14.54 -25.06 -10.01
CA ASN A 59 13.33 -24.65 -10.71
C ASN A 59 12.31 -24.04 -9.74
N LEU A 60 12.07 -24.72 -8.61
CA LEU A 60 11.18 -24.23 -7.56
C LEU A 60 11.62 -22.85 -7.04
N ALA A 61 12.92 -22.66 -6.74
CA ALA A 61 13.46 -21.37 -6.32
C ALA A 61 13.30 -20.26 -7.38
N MET A 62 13.41 -20.59 -8.67
CA MET A 62 13.13 -19.64 -9.76
C MET A 62 11.65 -19.22 -9.79
N ARG A 63 10.72 -20.17 -9.63
CA ARG A 63 9.28 -19.88 -9.57
C ARG A 63 8.92 -19.02 -8.35
N LEU A 64 9.46 -19.36 -7.18
CA LEU A 64 9.32 -18.57 -5.96
C LEU A 64 9.88 -17.15 -6.12
N SER A 65 10.99 -17.00 -6.85
CA SER A 65 11.56 -15.69 -7.17
C SER A 65 10.63 -14.83 -8.01
N ALA A 66 9.96 -15.41 -9.01
CA ALA A 66 9.01 -14.69 -9.85
C ALA A 66 7.84 -14.14 -9.02
N LEU A 67 7.23 -14.97 -8.16
CA LEU A 67 6.15 -14.53 -7.26
C LEU A 67 6.59 -13.42 -6.30
N TYR A 68 7.82 -13.50 -5.77
CA TYR A 68 8.34 -12.45 -4.90
C TYR A 68 8.54 -11.12 -5.63
N ILE A 69 9.04 -11.15 -6.86
CA ILE A 69 9.19 -9.95 -7.69
C ILE A 69 7.83 -9.30 -7.95
N GLU A 70 6.81 -10.10 -8.27
CA GLU A 70 5.44 -9.62 -8.45
C GLU A 70 4.91 -8.93 -7.19
N LYS A 71 5.03 -9.57 -6.02
CA LYS A 71 4.65 -8.98 -4.71
C LYS A 71 5.36 -7.64 -4.47
N LEU A 72 6.65 -7.54 -4.79
CA LEU A 72 7.41 -6.29 -4.65
C LEU A 72 6.91 -5.20 -5.61
N GLN A 73 6.59 -5.55 -6.85
CA GLN A 73 6.05 -4.60 -7.83
C GLN A 73 4.69 -4.06 -7.39
N GLU A 74 3.81 -4.92 -6.86
CA GLU A 74 2.52 -4.52 -6.29
C GLU A 74 2.73 -3.58 -5.09
N ALA A 75 3.58 -3.95 -4.14
CA ALA A 75 3.88 -3.12 -2.98
C ALA A 75 4.43 -1.74 -3.38
N GLN A 76 5.31 -1.68 -4.39
CA GLN A 76 5.80 -0.42 -4.95
C GLN A 76 4.70 0.40 -5.63
N GLN A 77 3.72 -0.22 -6.26
CA GLN A 77 2.58 0.48 -6.85
C GLN A 77 1.67 1.06 -5.77
N VAL A 78 1.32 0.27 -4.76
CA VAL A 78 0.52 0.71 -3.61
C VAL A 78 1.20 1.86 -2.88
N GLY A 79 2.48 1.71 -2.51
CA GLY A 79 3.22 2.77 -1.84
C GLY A 79 3.34 4.06 -2.66
N ARG A 80 3.45 3.96 -3.99
CA ARG A 80 3.41 5.14 -4.88
C ARG A 80 2.03 5.79 -4.97
N GLN A 81 0.95 5.03 -4.77
CA GLN A 81 -0.41 5.57 -4.76
C GLN A 81 -0.69 6.25 -3.42
N GLU A 82 -0.41 5.56 -2.30
CA GLU A 82 -0.55 6.09 -0.94
C GLU A 82 0.28 7.35 -0.76
N GLY A 83 1.58 7.32 -1.09
CA GLY A 83 2.44 8.51 -0.96
C GLY A 83 2.02 9.69 -1.83
N ARG A 84 1.41 9.45 -3.01
CA ARG A 84 0.81 10.53 -3.82
C ARG A 84 -0.44 11.09 -3.16
N GLN A 85 -1.26 10.25 -2.54
CA GLN A 85 -2.50 10.68 -1.89
C GLN A 85 -2.21 11.46 -0.60
N GLU A 86 -1.29 10.95 0.23
CA GLU A 86 -0.80 11.62 1.43
C GLU A 86 -0.15 12.97 1.06
N GLY A 87 0.77 12.98 0.11
CA GLY A 87 1.44 14.21 -0.33
C GLY A 87 0.48 15.26 -0.90
N ARG A 88 -0.56 14.85 -1.65
CA ARG A 88 -1.63 15.77 -2.10
C ARG A 88 -2.41 16.36 -0.93
N THR A 89 -2.67 15.57 0.10
CA THR A 89 -3.46 15.98 1.27
C THR A 89 -2.64 16.94 2.13
N GLU A 90 -1.39 16.61 2.45
CA GLU A 90 -0.49 17.45 3.24
C GLU A 90 -0.22 18.80 2.55
N GLU A 91 0.09 18.79 1.25
CA GLU A 91 0.31 20.03 0.49
C GLU A 91 -0.98 20.84 0.38
N GLY A 92 -2.13 20.18 0.18
CA GLY A 92 -3.44 20.82 0.20
C GLY A 92 -3.71 21.56 1.52
N GLN A 93 -3.49 20.90 2.65
CA GLN A 93 -3.63 21.50 3.98
C GLN A 93 -2.70 22.70 4.17
N ALA A 94 -1.41 22.54 3.85
CA ALA A 94 -0.43 23.61 3.99
C ALA A 94 -0.77 24.84 3.13
N LEU A 95 -1.20 24.59 1.89
CA LEU A 95 -1.60 25.63 0.96
C LEU A 95 -2.85 26.37 1.45
N ILE A 96 -3.88 25.64 1.86
CA ILE A 96 -5.13 26.19 2.41
C ILE A 96 -4.83 27.07 3.63
N LEU A 97 -4.06 26.58 4.59
CA LEU A 97 -3.72 27.31 5.81
C LEU A 97 -2.95 28.60 5.50
N ARG A 98 -2.01 28.56 4.55
CA ARG A 98 -1.28 29.75 4.09
C ARG A 98 -2.19 30.77 3.42
N GLN A 99 -3.16 30.32 2.61
CA GLN A 99 -4.12 31.19 1.95
C GLN A 99 -5.09 31.84 2.94
N LEU A 100 -5.64 31.04 3.86
CA LEU A 100 -6.50 31.53 4.94
C LEU A 100 -5.77 32.56 5.80
N THR A 101 -4.51 32.30 6.16
CA THR A 101 -3.72 33.25 6.95
C THR A 101 -3.61 34.62 6.27
N ARG A 102 -3.53 34.66 4.94
CA ARG A 102 -3.49 35.91 4.14
C ARG A 102 -4.85 36.56 3.98
N ARG A 103 -5.92 35.77 3.86
CA ARG A 103 -7.30 36.23 3.62
C ARG A 103 -7.97 36.74 4.88
N VAL A 104 -7.92 35.96 5.96
CA VAL A 104 -8.70 36.17 7.18
C VAL A 104 -7.83 36.49 8.41
N GLY A 105 -6.51 36.56 8.24
CA GLY A 105 -5.56 36.83 9.32
C GLY A 105 -5.20 35.58 10.13
N ASN A 106 -4.83 35.75 11.39
CA ASN A 106 -4.33 34.66 12.24
C ASN A 106 -5.38 33.54 12.40
N VAL A 107 -5.07 32.34 11.88
CA VAL A 107 -5.91 31.13 12.03
C VAL A 107 -5.60 30.48 13.39
N PRO A 108 -6.56 30.39 14.32
CA PRO A 108 -6.34 29.74 15.61
C PRO A 108 -6.05 28.24 15.47
N ILE A 109 -5.27 27.68 16.41
CA ILE A 109 -4.88 26.26 16.41
C ILE A 109 -6.07 25.29 16.35
N GLU A 110 -7.21 25.66 16.94
CA GLU A 110 -8.44 24.86 16.89
C GLU A 110 -8.97 24.75 15.45
N ALA A 111 -9.03 25.86 14.72
CA ALA A 111 -9.45 25.86 13.32
C ALA A 111 -8.42 25.14 12.44
N GLU A 112 -7.12 25.30 12.72
CA GLU A 112 -6.06 24.57 12.02
C GLU A 112 -6.21 23.05 12.17
N ASN A 113 -6.47 22.56 13.39
CA ASN A 113 -6.69 21.13 13.63
C ASN A 113 -7.93 20.61 12.90
N ARG A 114 -9.01 21.39 12.87
CA ARG A 114 -10.22 21.07 12.11
C ARG A 114 -9.95 20.97 10.61
N ILE A 115 -9.15 21.88 10.06
CA ILE A 115 -8.72 21.84 8.65
C ILE A 115 -7.86 20.61 8.36
N LYS A 116 -6.94 20.26 9.26
CA LYS A 116 -6.09 19.06 9.10
C LYS A 116 -6.88 17.74 9.19
N ALA A 117 -8.07 17.76 9.78
CA ALA A 117 -8.97 16.62 9.83
C ALA A 117 -9.87 16.47 8.58
N LEU A 118 -9.86 17.45 7.67
CA LEU A 118 -10.66 17.40 6.44
C LEU A 118 -10.09 16.37 5.47
N SER A 119 -11.01 15.68 4.77
CA SER A 119 -10.66 14.86 3.61
C SER A 119 -10.14 15.74 2.46
N LEU A 120 -9.45 15.12 1.49
CA LEU A 120 -8.95 15.85 0.31
C LEU A 120 -10.07 16.60 -0.43
N VAL A 121 -11.24 15.99 -0.58
CA VAL A 121 -12.39 16.61 -1.25
C VAL A 121 -12.85 17.85 -0.49
N GLN A 122 -12.99 17.76 0.82
CA GLN A 122 -13.36 18.90 1.66
C GLN A 122 -12.30 20.02 1.65
N LEU A 123 -11.01 19.67 1.52
CA LEU A 123 -9.93 20.65 1.35
C LEU A 123 -10.03 21.36 0.01
N GLU A 124 -10.35 20.64 -1.07
CA GLU A 124 -10.59 21.22 -2.40
C GLU A 124 -11.80 22.18 -2.35
N ASP A 125 -12.91 21.77 -1.72
CA ASP A 125 -14.11 22.62 -1.52
C ASP A 125 -13.81 23.88 -0.67
N LEU A 126 -13.04 23.73 0.41
CA LEU A 126 -12.57 24.86 1.21
C LEU A 126 -11.68 25.81 0.39
N GLY A 127 -10.89 25.26 -0.54
CA GLY A 127 -10.04 26.01 -1.45
C GLY A 127 -10.81 26.95 -2.38
N GLU A 128 -12.01 26.56 -2.79
CA GLU A 128 -12.91 27.43 -3.55
C GLU A 128 -13.61 28.44 -2.64
N ALA A 129 -14.22 27.96 -1.56
CA ALA A 129 -14.98 28.80 -0.63
C ALA A 129 -14.13 29.92 -0.01
N LEU A 130 -12.84 29.67 0.27
CA LEU A 130 -11.97 30.66 0.89
C LEU A 130 -11.75 31.92 0.03
N LEU A 131 -12.05 31.87 -1.27
CA LEU A 131 -11.93 33.02 -2.16
C LEU A 131 -12.95 34.11 -1.83
N ASP A 132 -14.10 33.71 -1.28
CA ASP A 132 -15.19 34.59 -0.86
C ASP A 132 -15.07 35.04 0.60
N PHE A 133 -14.11 34.48 1.36
CA PHE A 133 -13.94 34.82 2.76
C PHE A 133 -13.39 36.24 2.93
N THR A 134 -14.01 36.97 3.85
CA THR A 134 -13.64 38.34 4.22
C THR A 134 -13.11 38.45 5.65
N LYS A 135 -13.47 37.49 6.51
CA LYS A 135 -13.11 37.48 7.93
C LYS A 135 -13.08 36.06 8.49
N MET A 136 -12.47 35.91 9.67
CA MET A 136 -12.37 34.63 10.38
C MET A 136 -13.73 33.95 10.62
N GLY A 137 -14.78 34.74 10.85
CA GLY A 137 -16.13 34.21 11.04
C GLY A 137 -16.67 33.41 9.86
N ASP A 138 -16.26 33.74 8.63
CA ASP A 138 -16.71 33.05 7.42
C ASP A 138 -16.12 31.62 7.37
N LEU A 139 -14.84 31.48 7.76
CA LEU A 139 -14.17 30.19 7.91
C LEU A 139 -14.84 29.32 8.98
N LEU A 140 -15.16 29.90 10.15
CA LEU A 140 -15.78 29.14 11.25
C LEU A 140 -17.16 28.61 10.85
N VAL A 141 -17.98 29.44 10.20
CA VAL A 141 -19.29 29.03 9.68
C VAL A 141 -19.14 27.90 8.66
N TRP A 142 -18.18 28.00 7.74
CA TRP A 142 -17.93 26.94 6.77
C TRP A 142 -17.51 25.63 7.46
N LEU A 143 -16.59 25.69 8.42
CA LEU A 143 -16.12 24.52 9.15
C LEU A 143 -17.26 23.88 9.97
N ASP A 144 -18.14 24.66 10.57
CA ASP A 144 -19.28 24.14 11.34
C ASP A 144 -20.32 23.48 10.43
N GLY A 145 -20.50 23.96 9.20
CA GLY A 145 -21.41 23.37 8.22
C GLY A 145 -20.91 22.07 7.58
N ASN A 146 -19.60 21.92 7.42
CA ASN A 146 -18.99 20.82 6.66
C ASN A 146 -18.33 19.72 7.53
N LEU A 147 -18.31 19.89 8.85
CA LEU A 147 -17.82 18.88 9.82
C LEU A 147 -18.92 18.17 10.61
N ASN A 148 -20.19 18.59 10.45
CA ASN A 148 -21.35 18.00 11.14
C ASN A 148 -22.16 17.03 10.25
N GLY A 149 -21.52 16.41 9.26
CA GLY A 149 -22.10 15.41 8.35
C GLY A 149 -21.39 14.08 8.45
#